data_AF-E9IUZ9-F1
#
_entry.id   AF-E9IUZ9-F1
#
_cell.length_a   1.000
_cell.length_b   1.000
_cell.length_c   1.000
_cell.angle_alpha   90.00
_cell.angle_beta   90.00
_cell.angle_gamma   90.00
#
_symmetry.space_group_name_H-M   'P 1'
#
loop_
_entity.id
_entity.type
_entity.pdbx_description
1 polymer ?
#
loop_
_entity_poly.entity_id
_entity_poly.type
_entity_poly.pdbx_seq_one_letter_code
_entity_poly.pdbx_strand_id
1 'polypeptide(L)'
;TPDYNLNKIIDIVLVLGECHNNYRQAAVLYRNRFPHRRHLNHCTISRFVLRQRQRQQRDDPTVLPVLGMIAIYLRVSTKQIKRKLGIPKSTSHRILTTHNFHPYHVTLTQQLTLNDFQQRLKFRRWTQIMFNRDRMFFRFVLFSDKAIFYNT
;
A
#
# COMPACT_ATOMS: atom_id res chain seq x y z
N THR A 1 -22.92 1.36 16.74
CA THR A 1 -22.30 2.64 16.34
C THR A 1 -22.89 3.05 15.01
N PRO A 2 -23.35 4.29 14.78
CA PRO A 2 -24.04 4.63 13.55
C PRO A 2 -23.05 4.56 12.37
N ASP A 3 -23.36 3.75 11.37
CA ASP A 3 -22.58 3.61 10.15
C ASP A 3 -22.53 4.95 9.41
N TYR A 4 -21.42 5.65 9.61
CA TYR A 4 -21.03 6.77 8.76
C TYR A 4 -20.53 6.19 7.44
N ASN A 5 -21.37 6.24 6.41
CA ASN A 5 -20.99 5.90 5.04
C ASN A 5 -19.79 6.77 4.63
N LEU A 6 -18.66 6.14 4.27
CA LEU A 6 -17.38 6.77 3.89
C LEU A 6 -17.57 7.96 2.92
N ASN A 7 -18.53 7.83 2.00
CA ASN A 7 -18.89 8.87 1.03
C ASN A 7 -19.29 10.20 1.71
N LYS A 8 -20.04 10.12 2.81
CA LYS A 8 -20.45 11.30 3.58
C LYS A 8 -19.25 12.05 4.15
N ILE A 9 -18.23 11.32 4.59
CA ILE A 9 -17.01 11.90 5.17
C ILE A 9 -16.21 12.59 4.07
N ILE A 10 -16.07 11.95 2.92
CA ILE A 10 -15.38 12.51 1.74
C ILE A 10 -16.05 13.82 1.30
N ASP A 11 -17.38 13.84 1.18
CA ASP A 11 -18.13 15.03 0.79
C ASP A 11 -17.95 16.20 1.76
N ILE A 12 -17.91 15.93 3.07
CA ILE A 12 -17.68 16.96 4.09
C ILE A 12 -16.27 17.54 3.98
N VAL A 13 -15.27 16.69 3.75
CA VAL A 13 -13.86 17.12 3.60
C VAL A 13 -13.67 17.94 2.32
N LEU A 14 -14.31 17.55 1.22
CA LEU A 14 -14.27 18.30 -0.04
C LEU A 14 -14.86 19.71 0.12
N VAL A 15 -16.07 19.82 0.68
CA VAL A 15 -16.73 21.11 0.93
C VAL A 15 -15.92 21.97 1.91
N LEU A 16 -15.28 21.37 2.91
CA LEU A 16 -14.39 22.10 3.83
C LEU A 16 -13.15 22.65 3.11
N GLY A 17 -12.62 21.91 2.14
CA GLY A 17 -11.53 22.36 1.27
C GLY A 17 -11.92 23.57 0.43
N GLU A 18 -13.11 23.53 -0.19
CA GLU A 18 -13.65 24.65 -0.97
C GLU A 18 -13.89 25.90 -0.13
N CYS A 19 -14.30 25.73 1.13
CA CYS A 19 -14.49 26.84 2.07
C CYS A 19 -13.20 27.27 2.77
N HIS A 20 -12.02 26.87 2.27
CA HIS A 20 -10.71 27.22 2.83
C HIS A 20 -10.59 26.95 4.34
N ASN A 21 -11.10 25.80 4.80
CA ASN A 21 -11.18 25.41 6.22
C ASN A 21 -12.11 26.29 7.10
N ASN A 22 -12.97 27.13 6.53
CA ASN A 22 -14.01 27.82 7.28
C ASN A 22 -15.16 26.87 7.60
N TYR A 23 -15.17 26.33 8.81
CA TYR A 23 -16.15 25.33 9.26
C TYR A 23 -17.60 25.82 9.22
N ARG A 24 -17.85 27.11 9.44
CA ARG A 24 -19.22 27.67 9.40
C ARG A 24 -19.73 27.73 7.98
N GLN A 25 -18.90 28.27 7.08
CA GLN A 25 -19.22 28.34 5.65
C GLN A 25 -19.37 26.94 5.05
N ALA A 26 -18.50 26.00 5.43
CA ALA A 26 -18.58 24.61 5.00
C ALA A 26 -19.87 23.92 5.46
N ALA A 27 -20.33 24.17 6.70
CA ALA A 27 -21.57 23.59 7.20
C ALA A 27 -22.80 24.11 6.42
N VAL A 28 -22.81 25.40 6.08
CA VAL A 28 -23.85 26.03 5.26
C VAL A 28 -23.82 25.47 3.84
N LEU A 29 -22.65 25.45 3.21
CA LEU A 29 -22.48 24.97 1.84
C LEU A 29 -22.83 23.48 1.71
N TYR A 30 -22.45 22.66 2.70
CA TYR A 30 -22.81 21.25 2.77
C TYR A 30 -24.33 21.05 2.93
N ARG A 31 -24.99 21.92 3.70
CA ARG A 31 -26.46 21.90 3.84
C ARG A 31 -27.14 22.19 2.50
N ASN A 32 -26.67 23.20 1.80
CA ASN A 32 -27.24 23.61 0.51
C ASN A 32 -27.04 22.54 -0.57
N ARG A 33 -25.89 21.88 -0.61
CA ARG A 33 -25.59 20.82 -1.60
C ARG A 33 -26.31 19.50 -1.35
N PHE A 34 -26.64 19.19 -0.10
CA PHE A 34 -27.19 17.88 0.27
C PHE A 34 -28.44 17.99 1.17
N PRO A 35 -29.50 18.69 0.76
CA PRO A 35 -30.62 19.07 1.62
C PRO A 35 -31.36 17.88 2.28
N HIS A 36 -31.31 16.70 1.66
CA HIS A 36 -31.97 15.48 2.17
C HIS A 36 -31.12 14.69 3.18
N ARG A 37 -29.91 15.13 3.52
CA ARG A 37 -28.99 14.42 4.42
C ARG A 37 -29.00 15.01 5.82
N ARG A 38 -28.70 14.20 6.84
CA ARG A 38 -28.45 14.73 8.20
C ARG A 38 -27.20 15.61 8.22
N HIS A 39 -27.38 16.88 8.59
CA HIS A 39 -26.32 17.88 8.62
C HIS A 39 -25.66 17.97 10.00
N LEU A 40 -24.32 17.98 9.99
CA LEU A 40 -23.54 18.20 11.20
C LEU A 40 -23.37 19.69 11.45
N ASN A 41 -23.42 20.10 12.71
CA ASN A 41 -23.07 21.46 13.09
C ASN A 41 -21.57 21.70 12.83
N HIS A 42 -21.18 22.93 12.53
CA HIS A 42 -19.79 23.33 12.28
C HIS A 42 -18.85 22.92 13.42
N CYS A 43 -19.30 22.96 14.68
CA CYS A 43 -18.53 22.47 15.83
C CYS A 43 -18.26 20.97 15.77
N THR A 44 -19.21 20.18 15.27
CA THR A 44 -19.10 18.72 15.13
C THR A 44 -18.14 18.36 13.99
N ILE A 45 -18.23 19.08 12.87
CA ILE A 45 -17.28 18.95 11.74
C ILE A 45 -15.87 19.31 12.21
N SER A 46 -15.71 20.43 12.93
CA SER A 46 -14.42 20.87 13.46
C SER A 46 -13.81 19.85 14.43
N ARG A 47 -14.58 19.39 15.44
CA ARG A 47 -14.11 18.35 16.38
C ARG A 47 -13.71 17.06 15.65
N PHE A 48 -14.47 16.66 14.64
CA PHE A 48 -14.17 15.47 13.85
C PHE A 48 -12.86 15.63 13.07
N VAL A 49 -12.72 16.71 12.29
CA VAL A 49 -11.53 16.96 11.46
C VAL A 49 -10.28 17.13 12.32
N LEU A 50 -10.37 17.85 13.44
CA LEU A 50 -9.25 18.02 14.36
C LEU A 50 -8.81 16.69 14.99
N ARG A 51 -9.75 15.83 15.38
CA ARG A 51 -9.42 14.48 15.86
C ARG A 51 -8.73 13.64 14.79
N GLN A 52 -9.17 13.73 13.53
CA GLN A 52 -8.52 12.99 12.44
C GLN A 52 -7.13 13.53 12.13
N ARG A 53 -6.94 14.86 12.10
CA ARG A 53 -5.62 15.48 11.97
C ARG A 53 -4.69 15.06 13.10
N GLN A 54 -5.15 15.07 14.35
CA GLN A 54 -4.36 14.60 15.49
C GLN A 54 -4.00 13.10 15.41
N ARG A 55 -4.84 12.27 14.77
CA ARG A 55 -4.50 10.86 14.53
C ARG A 55 -3.42 10.70 13.45
N GLN A 56 -3.44 11.56 12.43
CA GLN A 56 -2.42 11.60 11.38
C GLN A 56 -1.10 12.22 11.87
N GLN A 57 -1.17 13.21 12.75
CA GLN A 57 -0.04 13.99 13.24
C GLN A 57 0.61 13.41 14.51
N ARG A 58 0.14 12.25 14.99
CA ARG A 58 0.91 11.42 15.91
C ARG A 58 2.04 10.78 15.10
N ASP A 59 3.06 11.58 14.80
CA ASP A 59 4.36 11.07 14.39
C ASP A 59 4.91 10.28 15.57
N ASP A 60 4.67 8.97 15.53
CA ASP A 60 5.24 8.05 16.48
C ASP A 60 6.76 8.03 16.19
N PRO A 61 7.62 8.54 17.09
CA PRO A 61 9.05 8.70 16.84
C PRO A 61 9.73 7.34 16.59
N THR A 62 9.04 6.23 16.87
CA THR A 62 9.50 4.88 16.59
C THR A 62 9.33 4.45 15.12
N VAL A 63 8.50 5.15 14.33
CA VAL A 63 8.25 4.83 12.90
C VAL A 63 9.50 4.99 12.07
N LEU A 64 10.15 6.16 12.15
CA LEU A 64 11.31 6.48 11.32
C LEU A 64 12.50 5.52 11.56
N PRO A 65 12.89 5.19 12.80
CA PRO A 65 13.91 4.17 13.07
C PRO A 65 13.56 2.77 12.52
N VAL A 66 12.29 2.34 12.66
CA VAL A 66 11.84 1.03 12.17
C VAL A 66 11.94 0.97 10.64
N LEU A 67 11.41 1.98 9.95
CA LEU A 67 11.45 2.05 8.49
C LEU A 67 12.88 2.15 7.96
N GLY A 68 13.73 2.97 8.59
CA GLY A 68 15.15 3.08 8.23
C GLY A 68 15.88 1.74 8.37
N MET A 69 15.61 0.99 9.44
CA MET A 69 16.23 -0.33 9.66
C MET A 69 15.82 -1.37 8.61
N ILE A 70 14.58 -1.32 8.12
CA ILE A 70 14.10 -2.21 7.05
C ILE A 70 14.69 -1.83 5.70
N ALA A 71 14.80 -0.52 5.43
CA ALA A 71 15.39 -0.01 4.19
C ALA A 71 16.86 -0.44 4.04
N ILE A 72 17.61 -0.49 5.13
CA ILE A 72 19.01 -0.95 5.14
C ILE A 72 19.09 -2.49 5.15
N TYR A 73 18.20 -3.16 5.88
CA TYR A 73 18.21 -4.61 6.06
C TYR A 73 16.86 -5.25 5.69
N LEU A 74 16.70 -5.60 4.40
CA LEU A 74 15.43 -6.10 3.83
C LEU A 74 14.88 -7.37 4.50
N ARG A 75 15.71 -8.15 5.20
CA ARG A 75 15.35 -9.42 5.85
C ARG A 75 15.25 -9.33 7.38
N VAL A 76 15.13 -8.13 7.92
CA VAL A 76 15.15 -7.94 9.38
C VAL A 76 13.86 -8.42 10.04
N SER A 77 14.00 -9.28 11.05
CA SER A 77 12.85 -9.78 11.82
C SER A 77 12.38 -8.76 12.86
N THR A 78 11.09 -8.80 13.21
CA THR A 78 10.55 -8.00 14.33
C THR A 78 11.26 -8.27 15.66
N LYS A 79 11.80 -9.49 15.84
CA LYS A 79 12.66 -9.83 17.00
C LYS A 79 13.96 -9.03 17.01
N GLN A 80 14.61 -8.88 15.85
CA GLN A 80 15.82 -8.09 15.70
C GLN A 80 15.55 -6.60 15.84
N ILE A 81 14.41 -6.11 15.32
CA ILE A 81 13.95 -4.72 15.54
C ILE A 81 13.86 -4.42 17.04
N LYS A 82 13.22 -5.30 17.83
CA LYS A 82 13.18 -5.15 19.29
C LYS A 82 14.56 -5.12 19.93
N ARG A 83 15.45 -6.04 19.53
CA ARG A 83 16.81 -6.13 20.11
C ARG A 83 17.67 -4.89 19.80
N LYS A 84 17.55 -4.32 18.58
CA LYS A 84 18.37 -3.18 18.16
C LYS A 84 17.79 -1.83 18.57
N LEU A 85 16.47 -1.66 18.51
CA LEU A 85 15.81 -0.37 18.72
C LEU A 85 15.02 -0.30 20.04
N GLY A 86 14.92 -1.39 20.82
CA GLY A 86 14.10 -1.45 22.03
C GLY A 86 12.58 -1.47 21.77
N ILE A 87 12.15 -1.38 20.51
CA ILE A 87 10.74 -1.26 20.13
C ILE A 87 10.03 -2.61 20.29
N PRO A 88 8.88 -2.68 20.98
CA PRO A 88 8.12 -3.92 21.10
C PRO A 88 7.71 -4.49 19.73
N LYS A 89 7.73 -5.82 19.60
CA LYS A 89 7.41 -6.51 18.34
C LYS A 89 6.02 -6.16 17.81
N SER A 90 5.04 -5.98 18.71
CA SER A 90 3.67 -5.57 18.38
C SER A 90 3.63 -4.19 17.73
N THR A 91 4.39 -3.23 18.28
CA THR A 91 4.54 -1.89 17.72
C THR A 91 5.22 -1.93 16.35
N SER A 92 6.34 -2.66 16.22
CA SER A 92 7.00 -2.83 14.92
C SER A 92 6.07 -3.46 13.88
N HIS A 93 5.30 -4.48 14.26
CA HIS A 93 4.32 -5.12 13.37
C HIS A 93 3.21 -4.16 12.95
N ARG A 94 2.68 -3.35 13.87
CA ARG A 94 1.69 -2.30 13.57
C ARG A 94 2.25 -1.26 12.60
N ILE A 95 3.48 -0.81 12.80
CA ILE A 95 4.15 0.14 11.90
C ILE A 95 4.32 -0.48 10.51
N LEU A 96 4.87 -1.70 10.43
CA LEU A 96 5.04 -2.44 9.19
C LEU A 96 3.73 -2.57 8.40
N THR A 97 2.66 -2.99 9.06
CA THR A 97 1.33 -3.14 8.44
C THR A 97 0.72 -1.80 8.01
N THR A 98 0.88 -0.74 8.81
CA THR A 98 0.40 0.61 8.46
C THR A 98 1.10 1.18 7.23
N HIS A 99 2.38 0.85 7.03
CA HIS A 99 3.18 1.28 5.88
C HIS A 99 3.24 0.26 4.74
N ASN A 100 2.33 -0.72 4.70
CA ASN A 100 2.22 -1.73 3.64
C ASN A 100 3.49 -2.57 3.42
N PHE A 101 4.27 -2.82 4.47
CA PHE A 101 5.36 -3.79 4.42
C PHE A 101 4.83 -5.20 4.64
N HIS A 102 5.04 -6.06 3.65
CA HIS A 102 4.69 -7.47 3.71
C HIS A 102 5.92 -8.33 4.02
N PRO A 103 5.82 -9.31 4.93
CA PRO A 103 6.87 -10.31 5.10
C PRO A 103 7.12 -11.02 3.76
N TYR A 104 8.34 -10.93 3.25
CA TYR A 104 8.73 -11.64 2.04
C TYR A 104 9.67 -12.79 2.40
N HIS A 105 9.27 -14.02 2.09
CA HIS A 105 10.12 -15.20 2.22
C HIS A 105 10.65 -15.57 0.84
N VAL A 106 11.95 -15.34 0.61
CA VAL A 106 12.60 -15.78 -0.63
C VAL A 106 12.76 -17.29 -0.54
N THR A 107 11.89 -18.03 -1.23
CA THR A 107 12.08 -19.47 -1.45
C THR A 107 12.81 -19.64 -2.77
N LEU A 108 14.08 -20.05 -2.71
CA LEU A 108 14.84 -20.43 -3.90
C LEU A 108 14.42 -21.84 -4.31
N THR A 109 13.49 -21.95 -5.26
CA THR A 109 13.00 -23.24 -5.76
C THR A 109 13.88 -23.84 -6.85
N GLN A 110 14.83 -23.06 -7.39
CA GLN A 110 15.78 -23.48 -8.42
C GLN A 110 17.15 -22.84 -8.12
N GLN A 111 18.22 -23.61 -8.29
CA GLN A 111 19.58 -23.10 -8.18
C GLN A 111 19.94 -22.35 -9.46
N LEU A 112 19.53 -21.08 -9.53
CA LEU A 112 19.90 -20.20 -10.64
C LEU A 112 21.38 -19.82 -10.53
N THR A 113 22.13 -20.09 -11.58
CA THR A 113 23.53 -19.66 -11.72
C THR A 113 23.61 -18.29 -12.39
N LEU A 114 24.78 -17.64 -12.30
CA LEU A 114 25.02 -16.37 -12.98
C LEU A 114 24.86 -16.49 -14.51
N ASN A 115 25.17 -17.67 -15.06
CA ASN A 115 25.03 -17.96 -16.49
C ASN A 115 23.55 -18.02 -16.91
N ASP A 116 22.67 -18.61 -16.08
CA ASP A 116 21.22 -18.66 -16.35
C ASP A 116 20.63 -17.26 -16.49
N PHE A 117 21.10 -16.30 -15.67
CA PHE A 117 20.67 -14.91 -15.77
C PHE A 117 21.06 -14.31 -17.13
N GLN A 118 22.29 -14.54 -17.59
CA GLN A 118 22.74 -14.08 -18.90
C GLN A 118 21.95 -14.73 -20.04
N GLN A 119 21.69 -16.04 -19.95
CA GLN A 119 20.90 -16.77 -20.96
C GLN A 119 19.45 -16.25 -21.02
N ARG A 120 18.81 -16.03 -19.87
CA ARG A 120 17.45 -15.45 -19.79
C ARG A 120 17.40 -14.04 -20.37
N LEU A 121 18.42 -13.20 -20.15
CA LEU A 121 18.51 -11.87 -20.76
C LEU A 121 18.69 -11.93 -22.28
N LYS A 122 19.56 -12.83 -22.77
CA LYS A 122 19.74 -13.06 -24.21
C LYS A 122 18.43 -13.50 -24.85
N PHE A 123 17.75 -14.48 -24.24
CA PHE A 123 16.44 -14.93 -24.69
C PHE A 123 15.41 -13.80 -24.72
N ARG A 124 15.32 -12.99 -23.65
CA ARG A 124 14.41 -11.83 -23.60
C ARG A 124 14.68 -10.80 -24.70
N ARG A 125 15.95 -10.48 -24.97
CA ARG A 125 16.30 -9.52 -26.03
C ARG A 125 15.93 -10.09 -27.40
N TRP A 126 16.23 -11.37 -27.63
CA TRP A 126 15.87 -12.05 -28.86
C TRP A 126 14.35 -12.10 -29.07
N THR A 127 13.56 -12.44 -28.04
CA THR A 127 12.09 -12.48 -28.14
C THR A 127 11.51 -11.11 -28.43
N GLN A 128 12.05 -10.04 -27.85
CA GLN A 128 11.64 -8.66 -28.18
C GLN A 128 11.92 -8.31 -29.65
N ILE A 129 13.07 -8.72 -30.18
CA ILE A 129 13.39 -8.49 -31.61
C ILE A 129 12.40 -9.24 -32.51
N MET A 130 12.11 -10.51 -32.21
CA MET A 130 11.14 -11.30 -32.98
C MET A 130 9.75 -10.67 -32.94
N PHE A 131 9.29 -10.25 -31.75
CA PHE A 131 8.00 -9.59 -31.58
C PHE A 131 7.88 -8.27 -32.34
N ASN A 132 8.96 -7.47 -32.36
CA ASN A 132 8.96 -6.20 -33.06
C ASN A 132 8.98 -6.37 -34.58
N ARG A 133 9.57 -7.46 -35.08
CA ARG A 133 9.56 -7.80 -36.52
C ARG A 133 8.21 -8.35 -36.96
N ASP A 134 7.62 -9.23 -36.14
CA ASP A 134 6.31 -9.80 -36.39
C ASP A 134 5.53 -9.93 -35.07
N ARG A 135 4.47 -9.12 -34.96
CA ARG A 135 3.53 -9.15 -33.81
C ARG A 135 2.84 -10.50 -33.66
N MET A 136 2.76 -11.29 -34.73
CA MET A 136 2.09 -12.59 -34.78
C MET A 136 3.03 -13.78 -34.56
N PHE A 137 4.34 -13.54 -34.43
CA PHE A 137 5.37 -14.57 -34.28
C PHE A 137 5.00 -15.65 -33.24
N PHE A 138 4.52 -15.24 -32.06
CA PHE A 138 4.19 -16.18 -30.98
C PHE A 138 2.95 -17.04 -31.26
N ARG A 139 2.12 -16.73 -32.27
CA ARG A 139 1.02 -17.62 -32.67
C ARG A 139 1.52 -18.93 -33.28
N PHE A 140 2.77 -18.95 -33.75
CA PHE A 140 3.40 -20.12 -34.35
C PHE A 140 4.38 -20.82 -33.38
N VAL A 141 4.45 -20.38 -32.12
CA VAL A 141 5.30 -20.97 -31.08
C VAL A 141 4.43 -21.78 -30.12
N LEU A 142 4.67 -23.09 -30.05
CA LEU A 142 4.04 -23.98 -29.08
C LEU A 142 5.01 -24.28 -27.94
N PHE A 143 4.57 -24.04 -26.70
CA PHE A 143 5.31 -24.44 -25.50
C PHE A 143 4.77 -25.78 -25.00
N SER A 144 5.68 -26.68 -24.63
CA SER A 144 5.36 -27.96 -23.98
C SER A 144 6.31 -28.15 -22.80
N ASP A 145 5.83 -28.78 -21.74
CA ASP A 145 6.64 -29.31 -20.66
C ASP A 145 6.36 -30.80 -20.47
N LYS A 146 7.15 -31.46 -19.62
CA LYS A 146 6.88 -32.83 -19.16
C LYS A 146 6.62 -32.76 -17.66
N ALA A 147 5.45 -33.20 -17.24
CA ALA A 147 5.11 -33.39 -15.83
C ALA A 147 5.16 -34.88 -15.49
N ILE A 148 5.66 -35.21 -14.30
CA ILE A 148 5.66 -36.56 -13.76
C ILE A 148 4.50 -36.64 -12.76
N PHE A 149 3.60 -37.60 -12.95
CA PHE A 149 2.49 -37.86 -12.03
C PHE A 149 2.78 -39.13 -11.22
N TYR A 150 2.49 -39.07 -9.92
CA TYR A 150 2.57 -40.20 -9.01
C TYR A 150 1.15 -40.57 -8.58
N ASN A 151 0.79 -41.87 -8.62
CA ASN A 151 -0.48 -42.32 -8.05
C ASN A 151 -0.41 -42.22 -6.53
N THR A 152 -1.31 -41.43 -5.95
CA THR A 152 -1.63 -41.41 -4.52
C THR A 152 -2.59 -42.51 -4.15
#